data_AF-A0A936XZY6-F1
#
_entry.id   AF-A0A936XZY6-F1
#
_cell.length_a   1.000
_cell.length_b   1.000
_cell.length_c   1.000
_cell.angle_alpha   90.00
_cell.angle_beta   90.00
_cell.angle_gamma   90.00
#
_symmetry.space_group_name_H-M   'P 1'
#
loop_
_entity.id
_entity.type
_entity.pdbx_description
1 polymer ?
#
loop_
_entity_poly.entity_id
_entity_poly.type
_entity_poly.pdbx_seq_one_letter_code
_entity_poly.pdbx_strand_id
1 'polypeptide(L)'
;MQNRFYVLEIVATIFFFLNSVNSNCQSLKNTEWTRILVENNVEGNIIVNQQLSKKPIKYFFLEDSVLISADESYSTKVLYSINDGILSIGNFVKYKIDSLSEQLLIVSDLPKQGIPTSKLGIFTLMNTDFIFDFLKQSQQLTIINDSVILANELFCPVYNGDISTIFSQRGAFSYSVYKGSFTISKDGNIRDIQILKGTKDDIIMISNTLISTKGHWIIPPTPKPYDCKIDFQLSITEVGDFFGANIYFHPLKK
;
A
#
# COMPACT_ATOMS: atom_id res chain seq x y z
N MET A 1 -26.62 -42.16 28.24
CA MET A 1 -26.91 -40.73 27.95
C MET A 1 -25.65 -39.85 27.92
N GLN A 2 -24.58 -40.15 28.67
CA GLN A 2 -23.32 -39.36 28.65
C GLN A 2 -22.61 -39.28 27.30
N ASN A 3 -22.57 -40.35 26.49
CA ASN A 3 -21.84 -40.33 25.19
C ASN A 3 -22.42 -39.36 24.13
N ARG A 4 -23.68 -38.92 24.24
CA ARG A 4 -24.26 -37.96 23.28
C ARG A 4 -23.86 -36.51 23.57
N PHE A 5 -23.54 -36.18 24.83
CA PHE A 5 -23.10 -34.83 25.20
C PHE A 5 -21.66 -34.57 24.75
N TYR A 6 -20.75 -35.54 24.90
CA TYR A 6 -19.36 -35.43 24.45
C TYR A 6 -19.21 -35.23 22.93
N VAL A 7 -20.03 -35.91 22.13
CA VAL A 7 -20.00 -35.73 20.66
C VAL A 7 -20.48 -34.34 20.26
N LEU A 8 -21.48 -33.79 20.97
CA LEU A 8 -21.99 -32.44 20.71
C LEU A 8 -20.95 -31.37 21.05
N GLU A 9 -20.22 -31.53 22.16
CA GLU A 9 -19.15 -30.61 22.58
C GLU A 9 -17.97 -30.62 21.60
N ILE A 10 -17.58 -31.79 21.11
CA ILE A 10 -16.50 -31.94 20.12
C ILE A 10 -16.91 -31.28 18.79
N VAL A 11 -18.13 -31.54 18.30
CA VAL A 11 -18.63 -30.94 17.05
C VAL A 11 -18.78 -29.42 17.18
N ALA A 12 -19.28 -28.93 18.31
CA ALA A 12 -19.38 -27.49 18.58
C ALA A 12 -17.99 -26.84 18.63
N THR A 13 -17.01 -27.48 19.28
CA THR A 13 -15.63 -26.97 19.36
C THR A 13 -14.99 -26.92 17.97
N ILE A 14 -15.20 -27.95 17.14
CA ILE A 14 -14.73 -27.98 15.74
C ILE A 14 -15.42 -26.88 14.91
N PHE A 15 -16.73 -26.67 15.09
CA PHE A 15 -17.46 -25.58 14.40
C PHE A 15 -16.99 -24.18 14.85
N PHE A 16 -16.71 -23.98 16.13
CA PHE A 16 -16.16 -22.73 16.65
C PHE A 16 -14.74 -22.48 16.15
N PHE A 17 -13.90 -23.51 16.04
CA PHE A 17 -12.56 -23.42 15.46
C PHE A 17 -12.59 -23.16 13.95
N LEU A 18 -13.47 -23.84 13.22
CA LEU A 18 -13.64 -23.61 11.78
C LEU A 18 -14.19 -22.20 11.50
N ASN A 19 -15.15 -21.72 12.30
CA ASN A 19 -15.66 -20.36 12.16
C ASN A 19 -14.65 -19.28 12.56
N SER A 20 -13.79 -19.50 13.57
CA SER A 20 -12.76 -18.53 13.94
C SER A 20 -11.63 -18.43 12.91
N VAL A 21 -11.27 -19.54 12.28
CA VAL A 21 -10.32 -19.54 11.16
C VAL A 21 -10.94 -18.90 9.91
N ASN A 22 -12.23 -19.13 9.64
CA ASN A 22 -12.93 -18.49 8.53
C ASN A 22 -13.20 -16.98 8.77
N SER A 23 -13.45 -16.54 10.01
CA SER A 23 -13.61 -15.13 10.34
C SER A 23 -12.31 -14.34 10.20
N ASN A 24 -11.17 -14.98 10.45
CA ASN A 24 -9.85 -14.39 10.18
C ASN A 24 -9.61 -14.22 8.68
N CYS A 25 -10.12 -15.11 7.83
CA CYS A 25 -10.08 -14.92 6.37
C CYS A 25 -10.99 -13.77 5.89
N GLN A 26 -12.08 -13.48 6.60
CA GLN A 26 -12.95 -12.33 6.29
C GLN A 26 -12.30 -10.99 6.61
N SER A 27 -11.40 -10.89 7.60
CA SER A 27 -10.87 -9.60 8.04
C SER A 27 -9.87 -8.96 7.06
N LEU A 28 -9.27 -9.72 6.15
CA LEU A 28 -8.44 -9.14 5.08
C LEU A 28 -9.26 -8.65 3.88
N LYS A 29 -10.47 -9.17 3.66
CA LYS A 29 -11.25 -8.81 2.47
C LYS A 29 -11.59 -7.32 2.45
N ASN A 30 -11.36 -6.67 1.31
CA ASN A 30 -11.59 -5.24 1.08
C ASN A 30 -10.82 -4.30 2.02
N THR A 31 -9.62 -4.69 2.45
CA THR A 31 -8.77 -3.86 3.32
C THR A 31 -7.39 -3.65 2.71
N GLU A 32 -6.80 -2.50 3.00
CA GLU A 32 -5.44 -2.16 2.60
C GLU A 32 -4.48 -2.27 3.78
N TRP A 33 -3.32 -2.86 3.52
CA TRP A 33 -2.28 -3.14 4.51
C TRP A 33 -0.94 -2.64 4.01
N THR A 34 -0.29 -1.78 4.79
CA THR A 34 1.02 -1.24 4.48
C THR A 34 2.07 -1.94 5.33
N ARG A 35 3.09 -2.53 4.69
CA ARG A 35 4.22 -3.11 5.40
C ARG A 35 5.01 -2.01 6.12
N ILE A 36 5.19 -2.17 7.42
CA ILE A 36 5.97 -1.30 8.28
C ILE A 36 7.15 -2.07 8.88
N LEU A 37 8.25 -1.37 9.16
CA LEU A 37 9.38 -1.93 9.90
C LEU A 37 9.16 -1.71 11.39
N VAL A 38 9.09 -2.78 12.16
CA VAL A 38 8.92 -2.73 13.61
C VAL A 38 10.20 -3.24 14.27
N GLU A 39 10.76 -2.47 15.20
CA GLU A 39 11.68 -2.97 16.22
C GLU A 39 10.89 -3.28 17.49
N ASN A 40 11.05 -4.50 17.99
CA ASN A 40 10.54 -4.87 19.31
C ASN A 40 11.49 -4.30 20.36
N ASN A 41 11.01 -3.42 21.23
CA ASN A 41 11.73 -3.16 22.46
C ASN A 41 11.56 -4.36 23.42
N VAL A 42 12.42 -4.45 24.45
CA VAL A 42 12.46 -5.55 25.42
C VAL A 42 11.15 -5.69 26.23
N GLU A 43 10.26 -4.71 26.17
CA GLU A 43 8.97 -4.67 26.87
C GLU A 43 7.78 -5.02 25.96
N GLY A 44 8.02 -5.41 24.71
CA GLY A 44 6.96 -5.76 23.74
C GLY A 44 6.29 -4.54 23.08
N ASN A 45 6.82 -3.34 23.31
CA ASN A 45 6.36 -2.14 22.61
C ASN A 45 6.99 -2.08 21.21
N ILE A 46 6.12 -1.90 20.22
CA ILE A 46 6.45 -1.74 18.80
C ILE A 46 7.05 -0.35 18.63
N ILE A 47 8.38 -0.25 18.47
CA ILE A 47 9.08 0.98 18.08
C ILE A 47 9.40 0.88 16.59
N VAL A 48 8.77 1.70 15.75
CA VAL A 48 9.03 1.68 14.31
C VAL A 48 10.32 2.45 14.02
N ASN A 49 11.30 1.78 13.37
CA ASN A 49 12.59 2.39 13.07
C ASN A 49 12.46 3.47 11.98
N GLN A 50 13.13 4.60 12.19
CA GLN A 50 12.95 5.90 11.53
C GLN A 50 13.62 6.03 10.15
N GLN A 51 14.26 4.96 9.64
CA GLN A 51 14.98 4.99 8.36
C GLN A 51 14.53 3.86 7.44
N LEU A 52 13.43 4.08 6.73
CA LEU A 52 13.09 3.27 5.57
C LEU A 52 14.08 3.58 4.44
N SER A 53 15.14 2.78 4.31
CA SER A 53 15.94 2.74 3.08
C SER A 53 15.26 1.95 1.97
N LYS A 54 14.16 1.25 2.27
CA LYS A 54 13.36 0.48 1.34
C LYS A 54 11.95 1.05 1.26
N LYS A 55 11.47 1.25 0.04
CA LYS A 55 10.11 1.71 -0.23
C LYS A 55 9.08 0.76 0.42
N PRO A 56 8.01 1.30 1.00
CA PRO A 56 6.97 0.48 1.61
C PRO A 56 6.23 -0.33 0.54
N ILE A 57 5.81 -1.54 0.92
CA ILE A 57 4.97 -2.41 0.09
C ILE A 57 3.55 -2.34 0.65
N LYS A 58 2.57 -1.99 -0.19
CA LYS A 58 1.15 -1.99 0.16
C LYS A 58 0.44 -3.17 -0.48
N TYR A 59 -0.52 -3.74 0.24
CA TYR A 59 -1.35 -4.85 -0.20
C TYR A 59 -2.80 -4.43 -0.06
N PHE A 60 -3.53 -4.35 -1.17
CA PHE A 60 -4.96 -4.11 -1.15
C PHE A 60 -5.69 -5.42 -1.50
N PHE A 61 -6.23 -6.06 -0.47
CA PHE A 61 -6.93 -7.33 -0.59
C PHE A 61 -8.38 -7.05 -1.01
N LEU A 62 -8.76 -7.57 -2.17
CA LEU A 62 -10.11 -7.62 -2.71
C LEU A 62 -10.77 -8.95 -2.26
N GLU A 63 -11.91 -9.30 -2.85
CA GLU A 63 -12.63 -10.53 -2.50
C GLU A 63 -11.86 -11.82 -2.77
N ASP A 64 -11.18 -11.89 -3.91
CA ASP A 64 -10.51 -13.08 -4.44
C ASP A 64 -9.07 -12.82 -4.90
N SER A 65 -8.65 -11.55 -4.81
CA SER A 65 -7.42 -11.06 -5.42
C SER A 65 -6.77 -10.00 -4.54
N VAL A 66 -5.47 -9.77 -4.73
CA VAL A 66 -4.69 -8.74 -4.07
C VAL A 66 -4.01 -7.88 -5.12
N LEU A 67 -4.02 -6.58 -4.90
CA LEU A 67 -3.23 -5.61 -5.63
C LEU A 67 -2.01 -5.28 -4.77
N ILE A 68 -0.81 -5.41 -5.33
CA ILE A 68 0.44 -5.15 -4.60
C ILE A 68 1.06 -3.89 -5.17
N SER A 69 1.25 -2.88 -4.33
CA SER A 69 2.01 -1.69 -4.69
C SER A 69 3.41 -1.78 -4.14
N ALA A 70 4.38 -2.01 -5.04
CA ALA A 70 5.79 -1.71 -4.85
C ALA A 70 6.12 -0.65 -5.91
N ASP A 71 6.73 0.48 -5.52
CA ASP A 71 6.96 1.62 -6.40
C ASP A 71 5.69 2.38 -6.86
N GLU A 72 4.74 2.59 -5.95
CA GLU A 72 3.65 3.61 -6.06
C GLU A 72 2.64 3.40 -7.19
N SER A 73 2.65 2.22 -7.80
CA SER A 73 1.62 1.72 -8.69
C SER A 73 1.23 0.31 -8.25
N TYR A 74 -0.04 -0.06 -8.40
CA TYR A 74 -0.44 -1.43 -8.12
C TYR A 74 -0.06 -2.36 -9.28
N SER A 75 0.32 -3.58 -8.90
CA SER A 75 0.41 -4.71 -9.81
C SER A 75 -0.93 -5.00 -10.48
N THR A 76 -0.90 -5.89 -11.47
CA THR A 76 -2.12 -6.59 -11.88
C THR A 76 -2.70 -7.36 -10.69
N LYS A 77 -4.02 -7.64 -10.74
CA LYS A 77 -4.69 -8.45 -9.72
C LYS A 77 -4.05 -9.83 -9.66
N VAL A 78 -3.57 -10.22 -8.48
CA VAL A 78 -3.02 -11.54 -8.22
C VAL A 78 -4.01 -12.29 -7.33
N LEU A 79 -4.35 -13.54 -7.66
CA LEU A 79 -5.20 -14.34 -6.78
C LEU A 79 -4.53 -14.53 -5.41
N TYR A 80 -5.31 -14.49 -4.34
CA TYR A 80 -4.83 -14.86 -3.02
C TYR A 80 -5.80 -15.82 -2.33
N SER A 81 -5.30 -16.56 -1.36
CA SER A 81 -6.11 -17.43 -0.52
C SER A 81 -5.48 -17.57 0.85
N ILE A 82 -6.30 -17.78 1.87
CA ILE A 82 -5.84 -18.14 3.20
C ILE A 82 -6.39 -19.52 3.53
N ASN A 83 -5.49 -20.47 3.78
CA ASN A 83 -5.83 -21.83 4.19
C ASN A 83 -4.92 -22.23 5.36
N ASP A 84 -5.50 -22.76 6.44
CA ASP A 84 -4.76 -23.22 7.63
C ASP A 84 -3.74 -22.20 8.18
N GLY A 85 -4.12 -20.93 8.20
CA GLY A 85 -3.25 -19.84 8.67
C GLY A 85 -2.09 -19.52 7.72
N ILE A 86 -2.14 -19.98 6.47
CA ILE A 86 -1.16 -19.66 5.43
C ILE A 86 -1.79 -18.70 4.41
N LEU A 87 -1.27 -17.49 4.33
CA LEU A 87 -1.57 -16.54 3.27
C LEU A 87 -0.76 -16.91 2.03
N SER A 88 -1.44 -17.30 0.96
CA SER A 88 -0.84 -17.55 -0.36
C SER A 88 -1.20 -16.41 -1.30
N ILE A 89 -0.18 -15.81 -1.94
CA ILE A 89 -0.35 -14.77 -2.96
C ILE A 89 0.23 -15.31 -4.27
N GLY A 90 -0.66 -15.54 -5.24
CA GLY A 90 -0.36 -16.28 -6.46
C GLY A 90 0.17 -17.69 -6.15
N ASN A 91 1.04 -18.18 -7.03
CA ASN A 91 1.66 -19.51 -6.89
C ASN A 91 3.05 -19.48 -6.26
N PHE A 92 3.58 -18.29 -5.94
CA PHE A 92 5.01 -18.09 -5.68
C PHE A 92 5.31 -17.59 -4.26
N VAL A 93 4.37 -16.92 -3.60
CA VAL A 93 4.57 -16.37 -2.25
C VAL A 93 3.59 -17.03 -1.28
N LYS A 94 4.14 -17.51 -0.16
CA LYS A 94 3.38 -18.08 0.94
C LYS A 94 3.96 -17.59 2.26
N TYR A 95 3.09 -17.05 3.10
CA TYR A 95 3.43 -16.62 4.45
C TYR A 95 2.58 -17.34 5.47
N LYS A 96 3.16 -17.65 6.63
CA LYS A 96 2.39 -18.03 7.81
C LYS A 96 1.84 -16.75 8.45
N ILE A 97 0.56 -16.75 8.79
CA ILE A 97 -0.07 -15.70 9.59
C ILE A 97 0.22 -16.03 11.06
N ASP A 98 1.05 -15.20 11.68
CA ASP A 98 1.39 -15.34 13.11
C ASP A 98 0.37 -14.60 13.99
N SER A 99 -0.15 -13.47 13.51
CA SER A 99 -1.19 -12.70 14.19
C SER A 99 -1.99 -11.87 13.19
N LEU A 100 -3.29 -11.72 13.45
CA LEU A 100 -4.20 -10.89 12.67
C LEU A 100 -5.20 -10.20 13.61
N SER A 101 -5.14 -8.87 13.66
CA SER A 101 -6.11 -8.00 14.33
C SER A 101 -6.69 -7.00 13.34
N GLU A 102 -7.60 -6.13 13.76
CA GLU A 102 -8.09 -5.03 12.91
C GLU A 102 -6.95 -4.09 12.47
N GLN A 103 -5.92 -3.95 13.32
CA GLN A 103 -4.84 -2.97 13.16
C GLN A 103 -3.61 -3.55 12.50
N LEU A 104 -3.24 -4.78 12.86
CA LEU A 104 -1.96 -5.38 12.52
C LEU A 104 -2.14 -6.78 11.95
N LEU A 105 -1.41 -7.05 10.87
CA LEU A 105 -1.18 -8.36 10.30
C LEU A 105 0.31 -8.67 10.44
N ILE A 106 0.64 -9.72 11.19
CA ILE A 106 2.01 -10.20 11.37
C ILE A 106 2.13 -11.52 10.63
N VAL A 107 3.06 -11.56 9.69
CA VAL A 107 3.32 -12.73 8.87
C VAL A 107 4.80 -13.10 8.87
N SER A 108 5.10 -14.39 8.72
CA SER A 108 6.46 -14.90 8.59
C SER A 108 6.64 -15.73 7.34
N ASP A 109 7.86 -15.72 6.79
CA ASP A 109 8.26 -16.64 5.74
C ASP A 109 8.06 -18.10 6.20
N LEU A 110 7.54 -18.96 5.32
CA LEU A 110 7.51 -20.40 5.62
C LEU A 110 8.94 -20.96 5.70
N PRO A 111 9.23 -21.84 6.66
CA PRO A 111 10.54 -22.46 6.78
C PRO A 111 10.89 -23.27 5.53
N LYS A 112 11.98 -22.87 4.86
CA LYS A 112 12.63 -23.69 3.83
C LYS A 112 13.60 -24.65 4.51
N GLN A 113 13.75 -25.87 3.97
CA GLN A 113 14.69 -26.85 4.52
C GLN A 113 16.06 -26.21 4.81
N GLY A 114 16.55 -26.38 6.03
CA GLY A 114 17.87 -25.90 6.46
C GLY A 114 17.95 -24.45 6.93
N ILE A 115 16.85 -23.68 6.93
CA ILE A 115 16.84 -22.32 7.49
C ILE A 115 16.32 -22.37 8.94
N PRO A 116 17.12 -21.98 9.95
CA PRO A 116 16.64 -21.82 11.31
C PRO A 116 15.48 -20.83 11.37
N THR A 117 14.47 -21.10 12.20
CA THR A 117 13.31 -20.22 12.39
C THR A 117 13.70 -18.79 12.79
N SER A 118 14.84 -18.62 13.49
CA SER A 118 15.41 -17.32 13.85
C SER A 118 15.91 -16.48 12.67
N LYS A 119 15.98 -17.06 11.46
CA LYS A 119 16.37 -16.38 10.22
C LYS A 119 15.21 -16.16 9.26
N LEU A 120 13.97 -16.51 9.65
CA LEU A 120 12.80 -16.24 8.83
C LEU A 120 12.49 -14.74 8.83
N GLY A 121 12.13 -14.21 7.67
CA GLY A 121 11.62 -12.84 7.58
C GLY A 121 10.29 -12.75 8.31
N ILE A 122 10.18 -11.83 9.26
CA ILE A 122 8.92 -11.44 9.89
C ILE A 122 8.54 -10.09 9.32
N PHE A 123 7.29 -9.95 8.89
CA PHE A 123 6.74 -8.74 8.32
C PHE A 123 5.52 -8.32 9.13
N THR A 124 5.53 -7.07 9.55
CA THR A 124 4.38 -6.43 10.18
C THR A 124 3.72 -5.53 9.16
N LEU A 125 2.43 -5.70 8.95
CA LEU A 125 1.62 -4.85 8.12
C LEU A 125 0.59 -4.15 8.99
N MET A 126 0.41 -2.85 8.75
CA MET A 126 -0.59 -2.03 9.43
C MET A 126 -1.74 -1.75 8.48
N ASN A 127 -2.96 -1.90 8.96
CA ASN A 127 -4.15 -1.55 8.20
C ASN A 127 -4.19 -0.03 7.96
N THR A 128 -4.51 0.37 6.73
CA THR A 128 -4.51 1.78 6.32
C THR A 128 -5.46 2.65 7.14
N ASP A 129 -6.53 2.10 7.72
CA ASP A 129 -7.43 2.87 8.61
C ASP A 129 -6.70 3.42 9.85
N PHE A 130 -5.63 2.75 10.30
CA PHE A 130 -4.86 3.13 11.49
C PHE A 130 -3.56 3.86 11.17
N ILE A 131 -3.15 3.89 9.90
CA ILE A 131 -1.86 4.43 9.50
C ILE A 131 -1.79 5.95 9.71
N PHE A 132 -2.91 6.67 9.55
CA PHE A 132 -2.96 8.12 9.74
C PHE A 132 -2.58 8.51 11.17
N ASP A 133 -3.25 7.91 12.16
CA ASP A 133 -3.00 8.20 13.57
C ASP A 133 -1.61 7.75 14.00
N PHE A 134 -1.16 6.60 13.50
CA PHE A 134 0.20 6.11 13.72
C PHE A 134 1.25 7.12 13.21
N LEU A 135 1.12 7.61 11.97
CA LEU A 135 2.07 8.57 11.39
C LEU A 135 1.99 9.95 12.07
N LYS A 136 0.81 10.34 12.53
CA LYS A 136 0.62 11.57 13.30
C LYS A 136 1.29 11.48 14.68
N GLN A 137 1.09 10.39 15.42
CA GLN A 137 1.69 10.17 16.75
C GLN A 137 3.21 10.06 16.67
N SER A 138 3.73 9.42 15.62
CA SER A 138 5.16 9.27 15.37
C SER A 138 5.81 10.48 14.70
N GLN A 139 5.07 11.58 14.47
CA GLN A 139 5.55 12.82 13.84
C GLN A 139 6.09 12.63 12.40
N GLN A 140 5.63 11.59 11.70
CA GLN A 140 6.00 11.30 10.31
C GLN A 140 5.00 11.88 9.30
N LEU A 141 3.82 12.30 9.76
CA LEU A 141 2.83 12.99 8.96
C LEU A 141 3.02 14.51 9.05
N THR A 142 3.17 15.18 7.91
CA THR A 142 3.23 16.65 7.86
C THR A 142 1.84 17.21 7.52
N ILE A 143 1.21 17.85 8.51
CA ILE A 143 -0.03 18.61 8.33
C ILE A 143 0.36 20.05 7.99
N ILE A 144 0.07 20.49 6.75
CA ILE A 144 0.42 21.84 6.28
C ILE A 144 -0.53 22.87 6.88
N ASN A 145 -1.83 22.54 6.91
CA ASN A 145 -2.89 23.35 7.49
C ASN A 145 -4.11 22.46 7.82
N ASP A 146 -5.23 23.06 8.21
CA ASP A 146 -6.43 22.34 8.63
C ASP A 146 -7.10 21.47 7.56
N SER A 147 -6.76 21.65 6.28
CA SER A 147 -7.36 20.93 5.15
C SER A 147 -6.35 20.21 4.26
N VAL A 148 -5.05 20.40 4.44
CA VAL A 148 -4.02 19.83 3.56
C VAL A 148 -2.94 19.11 4.35
N ILE A 149 -2.65 17.88 3.94
CA ILE A 149 -1.49 17.11 4.38
C ILE A 149 -0.49 16.96 3.24
N LEU A 150 0.79 16.87 3.58
CA LEU A 150 1.82 16.45 2.63
C LEU A 150 1.86 14.92 2.61
N ALA A 151 1.62 14.34 1.45
CA ALA A 151 1.75 12.91 1.22
C ALA A 151 3.21 12.47 1.42
N ASN A 152 3.39 11.25 1.93
CA ASN A 152 4.68 10.60 2.07
C ASN A 152 4.59 9.15 1.58
N GLU A 153 5.70 8.42 1.58
CA GLU A 153 5.76 7.06 1.02
C GLU A 153 4.78 6.08 1.70
N LEU A 154 4.48 6.27 3.00
CA LEU A 154 3.56 5.42 3.76
C LEU A 154 2.10 5.87 3.56
N PHE A 155 1.85 7.17 3.44
CA PHE A 155 0.54 7.79 3.33
C PHE A 155 0.46 8.69 2.10
N CYS A 156 0.18 8.05 0.97
CA CYS A 156 -0.01 8.69 -0.31
C CYS A 156 -1.18 8.05 -1.06
N PRO A 157 -1.95 8.85 -1.80
CA PRO A 157 -2.82 8.35 -2.85
C PRO A 157 -2.06 7.49 -3.85
N VAL A 158 -2.69 6.39 -4.29
CA VAL A 158 -2.09 5.47 -5.27
C VAL A 158 -2.94 5.48 -6.53
N TYR A 159 -2.29 5.62 -7.69
CA TYR A 159 -2.99 5.60 -8.97
C TYR A 159 -3.41 4.17 -9.32
N ASN A 160 -4.70 3.96 -9.58
CA ASN A 160 -5.27 2.69 -10.01
C ASN A 160 -5.37 2.65 -11.54
N GLY A 161 -4.23 2.47 -12.20
CA GLY A 161 -4.14 2.34 -13.65
C GLY A 161 -2.69 2.35 -14.13
N ASP A 162 -2.52 2.32 -15.45
CA ASP A 162 -1.20 2.43 -16.08
C ASP A 162 -0.94 3.88 -16.53
N ILE A 163 -0.11 4.58 -15.76
CA ILE A 163 0.25 5.97 -16.05
C ILE A 163 1.15 6.08 -17.29
N SER A 164 1.97 5.07 -17.57
CA SER A 164 2.84 5.04 -18.76
C SER A 164 2.00 5.09 -20.03
N THR A 165 0.94 4.29 -20.10
CA THR A 165 0.03 4.29 -21.26
C THR A 165 -0.67 5.64 -21.47
N ILE A 166 -0.98 6.39 -20.41
CA ILE A 166 -1.62 7.71 -20.56
C ILE A 166 -0.62 8.73 -21.12
N PHE A 167 0.63 8.70 -20.65
CA PHE A 167 1.67 9.57 -21.16
C PHE A 167 2.05 9.21 -22.61
N SER A 168 2.16 7.92 -22.98
CA SER A 168 2.51 7.51 -24.35
C SER A 168 1.51 7.98 -25.40
N GLN A 169 0.21 8.01 -25.06
CA GLN A 169 -0.84 8.49 -25.95
C GLN A 169 -0.76 10.00 -26.25
N ARG A 170 0.05 10.76 -25.51
CA ARG A 170 0.09 12.23 -25.56
C ARG A 170 1.25 12.80 -26.37
N GLY A 171 2.19 11.99 -26.90
CA GLY A 171 3.25 12.46 -27.80
C GLY A 171 4.54 11.66 -27.77
N ALA A 172 5.55 12.12 -28.51
CA ALA A 172 6.92 11.59 -28.52
C ALA A 172 7.78 12.31 -27.48
N PHE A 173 8.68 11.57 -26.83
CA PHE A 173 9.45 12.03 -25.68
C PHE A 173 10.95 11.82 -25.87
N SER A 174 11.73 12.84 -25.56
CA SER A 174 13.12 12.64 -25.17
C SER A 174 13.18 12.19 -23.71
N TYR A 175 14.25 11.49 -23.30
CA TYR A 175 14.47 11.22 -21.88
C TYR A 175 14.44 12.52 -21.08
N SER A 176 13.48 12.61 -20.15
CA SER A 176 13.23 13.83 -19.40
C SER A 176 12.78 13.51 -17.98
N VAL A 177 13.32 14.27 -17.02
CA VAL A 177 12.95 14.16 -15.60
C VAL A 177 12.37 15.49 -15.16
N TYR A 178 11.10 15.46 -14.75
CA TYR A 178 10.36 16.61 -14.25
C TYR A 178 10.16 16.47 -12.75
N LYS A 179 10.19 17.58 -12.03
CA LYS A 179 9.87 17.63 -10.60
C LYS A 179 8.77 18.64 -10.37
N GLY A 180 7.88 18.37 -9.44
CA GLY A 180 6.73 19.22 -9.22
C GLY A 180 5.93 18.84 -7.99
N SER A 181 4.76 19.44 -7.88
CA SER A 181 3.75 19.03 -6.92
C SER A 181 2.35 19.21 -7.49
N PHE A 182 1.39 18.47 -6.98
CA PHE A 182 -0.03 18.71 -7.21
C PHE A 182 -0.81 18.37 -5.94
N THR A 183 -2.04 18.85 -5.84
CA THR A 183 -2.94 18.51 -4.74
C THR A 183 -4.07 17.65 -5.26
N ILE A 184 -4.36 16.54 -4.57
CA ILE A 184 -5.52 15.70 -4.85
C ILE A 184 -6.52 15.78 -3.71
N SER A 185 -7.79 16.02 -4.05
CA SER A 185 -8.85 16.06 -3.05
C SER A 185 -9.28 14.68 -2.61
N LYS A 186 -10.04 14.61 -1.51
CA LYS A 186 -10.73 13.37 -1.07
C LYS A 186 -11.52 12.67 -2.20
N ASP A 187 -12.12 13.46 -3.11
CA ASP A 187 -12.93 12.96 -4.22
C ASP A 187 -12.10 12.64 -5.48
N GLY A 188 -10.77 12.62 -5.35
CA GLY A 188 -9.85 12.30 -6.45
C GLY A 188 -9.66 13.40 -7.50
N ASN A 189 -10.07 14.66 -7.22
CA ASN A 189 -9.83 15.80 -8.11
C ASN A 189 -8.40 16.32 -7.96
N ILE A 190 -7.71 16.55 -9.08
CA ILE A 190 -6.36 17.11 -9.10
C ILE A 190 -6.41 18.61 -9.36
N ARG A 191 -5.63 19.38 -8.59
CA ARG A 191 -5.48 20.83 -8.70
C ARG A 191 -4.09 21.29 -8.24
N ASP A 192 -3.82 22.59 -8.32
CA ASP A 192 -2.59 23.22 -7.82
C ASP A 192 -1.31 22.59 -8.39
N ILE A 193 -1.35 22.18 -9.67
CA ILE A 193 -0.21 21.55 -10.34
C ILE A 193 0.90 22.59 -10.55
N GLN A 194 2.09 22.28 -10.06
CA GLN A 194 3.29 23.07 -10.23
C GLN A 194 4.42 22.19 -10.74
N ILE A 195 5.09 22.60 -11.81
CA ILE A 195 6.24 21.89 -12.39
C ILE A 195 7.43 22.84 -12.37
N LEU A 196 8.52 22.41 -11.74
CA LEU A 196 9.65 23.28 -11.40
C LEU A 196 10.50 23.68 -12.61
N LYS A 197 10.57 22.82 -13.64
CA LYS A 197 11.37 23.00 -14.86
C LYS A 197 10.74 22.26 -16.03
N GLY A 198 10.92 22.76 -17.25
CA GLY A 198 10.40 22.17 -18.48
C GLY A 198 10.07 23.25 -19.52
N THR A 199 9.79 22.86 -20.75
CA THR A 199 9.23 23.80 -21.74
C THR A 199 7.77 24.12 -21.39
N LYS A 200 7.22 25.20 -21.97
CA LYS A 200 5.79 25.53 -21.78
C LYS A 200 4.89 24.37 -22.24
N ASP A 201 5.24 23.71 -23.33
CA ASP A 201 4.47 22.60 -23.90
C ASP A 201 4.54 21.37 -22.99
N ASP A 202 5.71 21.05 -22.44
CA ASP A 202 5.86 19.96 -21.45
C ASP A 202 4.98 20.20 -20.24
N ILE A 203 5.00 21.43 -19.71
CA ILE A 203 4.25 21.76 -18.50
C ILE A 203 2.74 21.62 -18.74
N ILE A 204 2.25 22.11 -19.88
CA ILE A 204 0.84 21.99 -20.26
C ILE A 204 0.46 20.52 -20.45
N MET A 205 1.28 19.74 -21.15
CA MET A 205 1.04 18.33 -21.40
C MET A 205 0.99 17.53 -20.09
N ILE A 206 2.01 17.65 -19.23
CA ILE A 206 2.06 16.93 -17.95
C ILE A 206 0.87 17.32 -17.07
N SER A 207 0.54 18.62 -17.00
CA SER A 207 -0.60 19.11 -16.21
C SER A 207 -1.91 18.52 -16.72
N ASN A 208 -2.15 18.54 -18.03
CA ASN A 208 -3.35 17.99 -18.65
C ASN A 208 -3.44 16.46 -18.49
N THR A 209 -2.31 15.77 -18.53
CA THR A 209 -2.22 14.33 -18.29
C THR A 209 -2.56 14.01 -16.84
N LEU A 210 -1.95 14.70 -15.87
CA LEU A 210 -2.30 14.54 -14.46
C LEU A 210 -3.80 14.81 -14.23
N ILE A 211 -4.35 15.91 -14.74
CA ILE A 211 -5.80 16.20 -14.60
C ILE A 211 -6.68 15.06 -15.14
N SER A 212 -6.27 14.43 -16.25
CA SER A 212 -7.04 13.32 -16.84
C SER A 212 -7.07 12.05 -15.99
N THR A 213 -6.20 11.92 -14.99
CA THR A 213 -6.20 10.80 -14.04
C THR A 213 -7.22 10.94 -12.91
N LYS A 214 -7.99 12.04 -12.89
CA LYS A 214 -9.03 12.30 -11.89
C LYS A 214 -9.97 11.10 -11.71
N GLY A 215 -10.28 10.77 -10.45
CA GLY A 215 -11.22 9.71 -10.09
C GLY A 215 -10.66 8.28 -10.15
N HIS A 216 -9.43 8.10 -10.63
CA HIS A 216 -8.73 6.82 -10.68
C HIS A 216 -7.69 6.66 -9.56
N TRP A 217 -7.68 7.57 -8.59
CA TRP A 217 -6.77 7.50 -7.45
C TRP A 217 -7.48 6.89 -6.25
N ILE A 218 -6.83 5.92 -5.62
CA ILE A 218 -7.23 5.37 -4.33
C ILE A 218 -6.64 6.30 -3.27
N ILE A 219 -7.51 7.06 -2.59
CA ILE A 219 -7.11 8.01 -1.53
C ILE A 219 -7.13 7.26 -0.20
N PRO A 220 -6.06 7.33 0.61
CA PRO A 220 -6.07 6.68 1.90
C PRO A 220 -7.09 7.35 2.85
N PRO A 221 -7.81 6.57 3.67
CA PRO A 221 -8.77 7.08 4.64
C PRO A 221 -8.13 8.05 5.62
N THR A 222 -8.88 9.11 5.94
CA THR A 222 -8.48 10.15 6.90
C THR A 222 -9.64 10.42 7.86
N PRO A 223 -9.38 10.80 9.12
CA PRO A 223 -10.43 11.05 10.11
C PRO A 223 -11.31 12.27 9.77
N LYS A 224 -10.80 13.16 8.91
CA LYS A 224 -11.53 14.28 8.32
C LYS A 224 -11.04 14.46 6.88
N PRO A 225 -11.82 15.08 5.98
CA PRO A 225 -11.47 15.17 4.56
C PRO A 225 -10.27 16.09 4.31
N TYR A 226 -9.07 15.54 4.39
CA TYR A 226 -7.86 16.24 3.96
C TYR A 226 -7.67 16.10 2.45
N ASP A 227 -7.19 17.17 1.84
CA ASP A 227 -6.56 17.11 0.53
C ASP A 227 -5.09 16.70 0.71
N CYS A 228 -4.59 15.87 -0.20
CA CYS A 228 -3.23 15.37 -0.17
C CYS A 228 -2.38 16.17 -1.17
N LYS A 229 -1.43 16.96 -0.68
CA LYS A 229 -0.37 17.52 -1.51
C LYS A 229 0.66 16.44 -1.79
N ILE A 230 0.94 16.21 -3.06
CA ILE A 230 1.87 15.21 -3.55
C ILE A 230 3.03 15.93 -4.21
N ASP A 231 4.22 15.76 -3.65
CA ASP A 231 5.48 16.14 -4.29
C ASP A 231 5.94 14.97 -5.16
N PHE A 232 6.32 15.25 -6.40
CA PHE A 232 6.64 14.21 -7.37
C PHE A 232 7.90 14.45 -8.18
N GLN A 233 8.50 13.35 -8.63
CA GLN A 233 9.46 13.28 -9.72
C GLN A 233 8.88 12.38 -10.81
N LEU A 234 8.64 12.93 -12.00
CA LEU A 234 8.19 12.21 -13.18
C LEU A 234 9.41 11.92 -14.07
N SER A 235 9.71 10.65 -14.27
CA SER A 235 10.72 10.21 -15.24
C SER A 235 10.03 9.65 -16.47
N ILE A 236 10.32 10.20 -17.64
CA ILE A 236 9.84 9.72 -18.92
C ILE A 236 11.02 9.24 -19.76
N THR A 237 10.90 8.02 -20.29
CA THR A 237 11.93 7.35 -21.08
C THR A 237 11.29 6.75 -22.32
N GLU A 238 11.85 7.09 -23.49
CA GLU A 238 11.53 6.46 -24.77
C GLU A 238 12.81 5.86 -25.35
N VAL A 239 12.83 4.56 -25.61
CA VAL A 239 13.96 3.85 -26.23
C VAL A 239 13.42 2.91 -27.30
N GLY A 240 13.53 3.31 -28.57
CA GLY A 240 12.91 2.58 -29.68
C GLY A 240 11.39 2.57 -29.53
N ASP A 241 10.77 1.40 -29.61
CA ASP A 241 9.32 1.23 -29.41
C ASP A 241 8.90 1.15 -27.92
N PHE A 242 9.86 1.22 -26.99
CA PHE A 242 9.57 1.16 -25.57
C PHE A 242 9.34 2.56 -25.00
N PHE A 243 8.16 2.76 -24.41
CA PHE A 243 7.82 3.94 -23.64
C PHE A 243 7.60 3.59 -22.17
N GLY A 244 8.20 4.37 -21.27
CA GLY A 244 7.97 4.28 -19.83
C GLY A 244 7.83 5.65 -19.19
N ALA A 245 6.77 5.85 -18.40
CA ALA A 245 6.62 6.99 -17.52
C ALA A 245 6.34 6.51 -16.09
N ASN A 246 7.17 6.96 -15.15
CA ASN A 246 7.01 6.64 -13.73
C ASN A 246 6.92 7.94 -12.94
N ILE A 247 5.89 8.04 -12.10
CA ILE A 247 5.80 9.09 -11.08
C ILE A 247 6.32 8.50 -9.78
N TYR A 248 7.30 9.18 -9.19
CA TYR A 248 7.87 8.88 -7.89
C TYR A 248 7.48 9.96 -6.88
N PHE A 249 6.93 9.57 -5.75
CA PHE A 249 6.46 10.45 -4.67
C PHE A 249 7.56 10.55 -3.64
N HIS A 250 8.27 11.66 -3.67
CA HIS A 250 9.27 11.96 -2.67
C HIS A 250 9.05 13.38 -2.18
N PRO A 251 9.10 13.62 -0.85
CA PRO A 251 9.22 14.98 -0.34
C PRO A 251 10.39 15.63 -1.06
N LEU A 252 10.18 16.78 -1.70
CA LEU A 252 11.26 17.50 -2.32
C LEU A 252 12.21 17.93 -1.20
N LYS A 253 13.35 17.24 -1.07
CA LYS A 253 14.40 17.62 -0.11
C LYS A 253 14.78 19.07 -0.41
N LYS A 254 14.60 19.93 0.59
CA LYS A 254 15.03 21.33 0.55
C LYS A 254 16.54 21.42 0.41
#